data_AF-A0A7J3AZE7-F1
#
_entry.id   AF-A0A7J3AZE7-F1
#
_cell.length_a   1.000
_cell.length_b   1.000
_cell.length_c   1.000
_cell.angle_alpha   90.00
_cell.angle_beta   90.00
_cell.angle_gamma   90.00
#
_symmetry.space_group_name_H-M   'P 1'
#
loop_
_entity.id
_entity.type
_entity.pdbx_description
1 polymer ?
#
loop_
_entity_poly.entity_id
_entity_poly.type
_entity_poly.pdbx_seq_one_letter_code
_entity_poly.pdbx_strand_id
1 'polypeptide(L)'
;MPVNLARELGLWPQPDGSLLLTLSTAGGDVEGYAVPRSVFVRVLTEDRASGDVLANALINPLADEVLISDALAEELGIQILYPRRGIWKFSDEDKARSSVND
;
A
#
# COMPACT_ATOMS: atom_id res chain seq x y z
N MET A 1 -0.77 2.13 -6.19
CA MET A 1 -0.83 0.73 -6.64
C MET A 1 -0.75 0.69 -8.16
N PRO A 2 0.01 -0.24 -8.75
CA PRO A 2 0.11 -0.44 -10.19
C PRO A 2 -1.21 -0.90 -10.82
N VAL A 3 -1.43 -0.56 -12.10
CA VAL A 3 -2.65 -0.90 -12.84
C VAL A 3 -2.87 -2.42 -12.96
N ASN A 4 -1.79 -3.20 -13.05
CA ASN A 4 -1.91 -4.65 -13.17
C ASN A 4 -2.55 -5.29 -11.94
N LEU A 5 -2.10 -4.90 -10.74
CA LEU A 5 -2.72 -5.36 -9.50
C LEU A 5 -4.14 -4.80 -9.34
N ALA A 6 -4.38 -3.55 -9.74
CA ALA A 6 -5.74 -2.99 -9.73
C ALA A 6 -6.71 -3.80 -10.61
N ARG A 7 -6.25 -4.32 -11.76
CA ARG A 7 -7.04 -5.20 -12.64
C ARG A 7 -7.35 -6.54 -11.98
N GLU A 8 -6.39 -7.15 -11.32
CA GLU A 8 -6.59 -8.41 -10.58
C GLU A 8 -7.59 -8.25 -9.44
N LEU A 9 -7.59 -7.09 -8.79
CA LEU A 9 -8.52 -6.75 -7.71
C LEU A 9 -9.88 -6.22 -8.19
N GLY A 10 -10.13 -6.17 -9.51
CA GLY A 10 -11.39 -5.66 -10.06
C GLY A 10 -11.60 -4.15 -9.91
N LEU A 11 -10.52 -3.40 -9.65
CA LEU A 11 -10.51 -1.93 -9.53
C LEU A 11 -10.09 -1.24 -10.84
N TRP A 12 -9.92 -2.02 -11.92
CA TRP A 12 -9.66 -1.54 -13.28
C TRP A 12 -10.58 -2.27 -14.29
N PRO A 13 -11.25 -1.58 -15.23
CA PRO A 13 -11.25 -0.11 -15.44
C PRO A 13 -11.84 0.65 -14.25
N GLN A 14 -11.63 1.98 -14.20
CA GLN A 14 -12.03 2.82 -13.07
C GLN A 14 -13.51 2.55 -12.66
N PRO A 15 -13.77 2.12 -11.41
CA PRO A 15 -15.12 1.87 -10.93
C PRO A 15 -15.87 3.16 -10.60
N ASP A 16 -17.20 3.09 -10.58
CA ASP A 16 -18.06 4.19 -10.15
C ASP A 16 -17.77 4.59 -8.69
N GLY A 17 -17.89 5.89 -8.40
CA GLY A 17 -17.60 6.43 -7.07
C GLY A 17 -16.12 6.63 -6.76
N SER A 18 -15.23 6.39 -7.74
CA SER A 18 -13.82 6.75 -7.64
C SER A 18 -13.62 8.27 -7.55
N LEU A 19 -12.61 8.69 -6.79
CA LEU A 19 -12.20 10.08 -6.65
C LEU A 19 -11.01 10.34 -7.58
N LEU A 20 -11.17 11.25 -8.55
CA LEU A 20 -10.08 11.66 -9.43
C LEU A 20 -9.03 12.45 -8.65
N LEU A 21 -7.76 12.20 -8.96
CA LEU A 21 -6.63 12.82 -8.31
C LEU A 21 -5.60 13.25 -9.34
N THR A 22 -5.09 14.46 -9.15
CA THR A 22 -3.90 14.94 -9.87
C THR A 22 -2.67 14.55 -9.08
N LEU A 23 -1.83 13.70 -9.67
CA LEU A 23 -0.54 13.29 -9.11
C LEU A 23 0.55 14.17 -9.74
N SER A 24 1.03 15.15 -9.00
CA SER A 24 2.11 16.01 -9.48
C SER A 24 3.45 15.29 -9.44
N THR A 25 4.12 15.22 -10.59
CA THR A 25 5.46 14.64 -10.73
C THR A 25 6.43 15.71 -11.24
N ALA A 26 7.74 15.43 -11.17
CA ALA A 26 8.76 16.30 -11.76
C ALA A 26 8.64 16.44 -13.29
N GLY A 27 7.96 15.50 -13.97
CA GLY A 27 7.73 15.49 -15.41
C GLY A 27 6.37 16.05 -15.84
N GLY A 28 5.55 16.52 -14.91
CA GLY A 28 4.18 16.99 -15.15
C GLY A 28 3.15 16.29 -14.28
N ASP A 29 1.91 16.73 -14.40
CA ASP A 29 0.79 16.13 -13.69
C ASP A 29 0.30 14.87 -14.41
N VAL A 30 0.03 13.81 -13.65
CA VAL A 30 -0.62 12.59 -14.14
C VAL A 30 -1.92 12.36 -13.40
N GLU A 31 -2.95 11.94 -14.13
CA GLU A 31 -4.22 11.56 -13.53
C GLU A 31 -4.14 10.16 -12.93
N GLY A 32 -4.54 10.07 -11.66
CA GLY A 32 -4.84 8.82 -10.98
C GLY A 32 -6.23 8.88 -10.37
N TYR A 33 -6.62 7.83 -9.67
CA TYR A 33 -7.86 7.84 -8.90
C TYR A 33 -7.73 7.03 -7.62
N ALA A 34 -8.51 7.42 -6.61
CA ALA A 34 -8.70 6.63 -5.40
C ALA A 34 -10.05 5.93 -5.45
N VAL A 35 -10.07 4.66 -5.03
CA VAL A 35 -11.30 3.92 -4.72
C VAL A 35 -11.39 3.82 -3.20
N PRO A 36 -12.32 4.54 -2.55
CA PRO A 36 -12.42 4.54 -1.10
C PRO A 36 -12.82 3.17 -0.55
N ARG A 37 -12.21 2.76 0.57
CA ARG A 37 -12.58 1.56 1.36
C ARG A 37 -12.79 0.30 0.50
N SER A 38 -11.85 0.03 -0.41
CA SER A 38 -12.02 -0.98 -1.46
C SER A 38 -11.14 -2.20 -1.30
N VAL A 39 -10.14 -2.15 -0.42
CA VAL A 39 -9.18 -3.25 -0.23
C VAL A 39 -8.98 -3.56 1.25
N PHE A 40 -8.94 -4.85 1.58
CA PHE A 40 -8.43 -5.31 2.87
C PHE A 40 -6.94 -5.60 2.74
N VAL A 41 -6.16 -5.07 3.66
CA VAL A 41 -4.70 -5.21 3.71
C VAL A 41 -4.32 -5.84 5.04
N ARG A 42 -3.37 -6.77 5.01
CA ARG A 42 -2.76 -7.33 6.21
C ARG A 42 -1.30 -7.66 5.94
N VAL A 43 -0.50 -7.69 7.01
CA VAL A 43 0.89 -8.15 6.96
C VAL A 43 0.91 -9.65 7.24
N LEU A 44 1.58 -10.39 6.38
CA LEU A 44 1.86 -11.82 6.56
C LEU A 44 3.34 -12.00 6.93
N THR A 45 3.61 -12.78 7.97
CA THR A 45 4.96 -13.21 8.36
C THR A 45 4.98 -14.72 8.52
N GLU A 46 6.16 -15.32 8.68
CA GLU A 46 6.33 -16.77 8.81
C GLU A 46 5.57 -17.35 10.02
N ASP A 47 5.42 -16.56 11.08
CA ASP A 47 4.93 -16.96 12.39
C ASP A 47 3.56 -16.39 12.77
N ARG A 48 3.12 -15.30 12.12
CA ARG A 48 1.84 -14.65 12.41
C ARG A 48 1.35 -13.83 11.22
N ALA A 49 0.15 -13.31 11.36
CA ALA A 49 -0.38 -12.31 10.46
C ALA A 49 -1.09 -11.21 11.26
N SER A 50 -1.03 -9.96 10.78
CA SER A 50 -1.74 -8.84 11.41
C SER A 50 -3.26 -8.99 11.26
N GLY A 51 -4.04 -8.14 11.92
CA GLY A 51 -5.45 -7.98 11.58
C GLY A 51 -5.63 -7.41 10.17
N ASP A 52 -6.85 -7.52 9.64
CA ASP A 52 -7.25 -6.90 8.37
C ASP A 52 -7.54 -5.41 8.57
N VAL A 53 -6.98 -4.58 7.70
CA VAL A 53 -7.22 -3.14 7.64
C VAL A 53 -7.95 -2.80 6.35
N LEU A 54 -9.11 -2.14 6.45
CA LEU A 54 -9.86 -1.68 5.29
C LEU A 54 -9.33 -0.32 4.82
N ALA A 55 -8.67 -0.31 3.66
CA ALA A 55 -7.96 0.84 3.13
C ALA A 55 -8.56 1.34 1.81
N ASN A 56 -8.16 2.57 1.44
CA ASN A 56 -8.42 3.13 0.12
C ASN A 56 -7.37 2.61 -0.86
N ALA A 57 -7.78 2.24 -2.07
CA ALA A 57 -6.85 1.90 -3.14
C ALA A 57 -6.56 3.13 -4.01
N LEU A 58 -5.30 3.54 -4.07
CA LEU A 58 -4.84 4.58 -4.98
C LEU A 58 -4.26 3.95 -6.25
N ILE A 59 -4.89 4.16 -7.40
CA ILE A 59 -4.41 3.64 -8.69
C ILE A 59 -3.58 4.75 -9.34
N ASN A 60 -2.29 4.47 -9.50
CA ASN A 60 -1.35 5.36 -10.18
C ASN A 60 -0.79 4.61 -11.41
N PRO A 61 -1.10 5.05 -12.64
CA PRO A 61 -0.59 4.45 -13.86
C PRO A 61 0.94 4.43 -13.99
N LEU A 62 1.64 5.30 -13.25
CA LEU A 62 3.11 5.38 -13.24
C LEU A 62 3.77 4.56 -12.12
N ALA A 63 2.99 3.93 -11.24
CA ALA A 63 3.58 3.13 -10.16
C ALA A 63 3.96 1.74 -10.68
N ASP A 64 5.22 1.37 -10.49
CA ASP A 64 5.73 0.02 -10.79
C ASP A 64 5.57 -0.94 -9.60
N GLU A 65 5.40 -0.40 -8.39
CA GLU A 65 5.27 -1.16 -7.15
C GLU A 65 4.10 -0.69 -6.25
N VAL A 66 3.74 -1.53 -5.28
CA VAL A 66 2.72 -1.19 -4.29
C VAL A 66 3.36 -0.35 -3.18
N LEU A 67 2.84 0.86 -3.00
CA LEU A 67 3.19 1.72 -1.87
C LEU A 67 2.08 1.70 -0.82
N ILE A 68 2.47 1.71 0.45
CA ILE A 68 1.57 1.94 1.58
C ILE A 68 1.84 3.33 2.15
N SER A 69 0.79 4.01 2.62
CA SER A 69 0.95 5.27 3.35
C SER A 69 1.47 5.02 4.76
N ASP A 70 1.98 6.07 5.40
CA ASP A 70 2.30 6.09 6.83
C ASP A 70 1.09 5.74 7.71
N ALA A 71 -0.10 6.27 7.39
CA ALA A 71 -1.35 5.93 8.08
C ALA A 71 -1.68 4.43 7.98
N LEU A 72 -1.54 3.83 6.79
CA LEU A 72 -1.76 2.39 6.63
C LEU A 72 -0.70 1.57 7.37
N ALA A 73 0.57 2.02 7.35
CA ALA A 73 1.63 1.36 8.10
C ALA A 73 1.36 1.39 9.62
N GLU A 74 0.88 2.51 10.16
CA GLU A 74 0.49 2.64 11.57
C GLU A 74 -0.68 1.71 11.92
N GLU A 75 -1.75 1.67 11.12
CA GLU A 75 -2.90 0.79 11.35
C GLU A 75 -2.53 -0.70 11.27
N LEU A 76 -1.56 -1.05 10.42
CA LEU A 76 -1.00 -2.42 10.35
C LEU A 76 -0.05 -2.74 11.50
N GLY A 77 0.24 -1.77 12.38
CA GLY A 77 1.16 -1.92 13.49
C GLY A 77 2.62 -2.04 13.06
N ILE A 78 3.02 -1.46 11.92
CA ILE A 78 4.39 -1.52 11.41
C ILE A 78 5.22 -0.39 12.02
N GLN A 79 6.34 -0.74 12.67
CA GLN A 79 7.36 0.22 13.08
C GLN A 79 8.63 0.03 12.23
N ILE A 80 8.97 1.04 11.44
CA ILE A 80 10.17 1.02 10.59
C ILE A 80 11.42 1.33 11.44
N LEU A 81 12.42 0.45 11.40
CA LEU A 81 13.66 0.61 12.17
C LEU A 81 14.82 1.08 11.28
N TYR A 82 15.01 0.43 10.13
CA TYR A 82 16.07 0.76 9.17
C TYR A 82 15.53 0.66 7.74
N PRO A 83 14.95 1.74 7.18
CA PRO A 83 14.27 1.72 5.89
C PRO A 83 15.16 1.17 4.76
N ARG A 84 16.41 1.67 4.66
CA ARG A 84 17.36 1.23 3.63
C ARG A 84 17.68 -0.27 3.69
N ARG A 85 17.61 -0.88 4.88
CA ARG A 85 17.89 -2.31 5.08
C ARG A 85 16.62 -3.16 5.07
N GLY A 86 15.45 -2.54 4.88
CA GLY A 86 14.16 -3.23 4.99
C GLY A 86 13.88 -3.78 6.38
N ILE A 87 14.45 -3.20 7.45
CA ILE A 87 14.25 -3.72 8.81
C ILE A 87 13.11 -2.97 9.50
N TRP A 88 12.18 -3.73 10.05
CA TRP A 88 10.99 -3.25 10.75
C TRP A 88 10.62 -4.20 11.90
N LYS A 89 9.60 -3.89 12.68
CA LYS A 89 8.98 -4.79 13.67
C LYS A 89 7.50 -4.50 13.79
N PHE A 90 6.70 -5.42 14.33
CA PHE A 90 5.38 -5.02 14.81
C PHE A 90 5.50 -4.11 16.04
N SER A 91 4.55 -3.20 16.22
CA SER A 91 4.51 -2.27 17.35
C SER A 91 4.30 -2.97 18.70
N ASP A 92 3.76 -4.20 18.68
CA ASP A 92 3.49 -5.04 19.85
C ASP A 92 4.61 -6.03 20.20
N GLU A 93 5.78 -5.92 19.57
CA GLU A 93 6.91 -6.83 19.79
C GLU A 93 8.29 -6.12 19.73
N ASP A 94 9.35 -6.86 20.06
CA ASP A 94 10.75 -6.43 19.89
C ASP A 94 11.54 -7.24 18.85
N LYS A 95 10.88 -8.22 18.20
CA LYS A 95 11.48 -9.03 17.16
C LYS A 95 11.66 -8.20 15.88
N ALA A 96 12.91 -7.97 15.49
CA ALA A 96 13.21 -7.37 14.19
C ALA A 96 12.83 -8.34 13.05
N ARG A 97 12.26 -7.77 11.99
CA ARG A 97 11.80 -8.43 10.78
C ARG A 97 12.44 -7.76 9.57
N SER A 98 12.54 -8.52 8.49
CA SER A 98 13.07 -8.04 7.21
C SER A 98 11.97 -8.05 6.16
N SER A 99 11.89 -7.00 5.35
CA SER A 99 11.13 -7.03 4.10
C SER A 99 11.70 -8.09 3.16
N VAL A 100 10.85 -8.63 2.30
CA VAL A 100 11.31 -9.41 1.14
C VAL A 100 12.19 -8.50 0.28
N ASN A 101 13.35 -9.02 -0.15
CA ASN A 101 14.16 -8.32 -1.15
C ASN A 101 13.54 -8.53 -2.53
N ASP A 102 13.53 -7.48 -3.34
CA ASP A 102 13.31 -7.58 -4.79
C ASP A 102 14.49 -8.28 -5.50
#